data_AF-A0A7J0EZF4-F1
#
_entry.id   AF-A0A7J0EZF4-F1
#
_cell.length_a   1.000
_cell.length_b   1.000
_cell.length_c   1.000
_cell.angle_alpha   90.00
_cell.angle_beta   90.00
_cell.angle_gamma   90.00
#
_symmetry.space_group_name_H-M   'P 1'
#
loop_
_entity.id
_entity.type
_entity.pdbx_description
1 polymer ?
#
loop_
_entity_poly.entity_id
_entity_poly.type
_entity_poly.pdbx_seq_one_letter_code
_entity_poly.pdbx_strand_id
1 'polypeptide(L)'
;MAFVPAKALLLVLLLHCFPVLSHGADSVSMAESPHHNAPSYPPVEAPKQPKSSPPAPSQPPVQPPTQSRVYTPSPAPLPQRSFVAVQGVVYCKSCKYSGVDTLLEATPLVGASVKLQCNNTKNPLVQEAKTDKNGYFFMMGPKSITNFGSHKCRVTLATSPMATCKKPTNLHAGLQGAILMPQKQPPVTSLPKQQLPPYQLFTVGPFAFEPSTKCPH
;
A
#
# COMPACT_ATOMS: atom_id res chain seq x y z
N MET A 1 -7.56 -33.37 -37.93
CA MET A 1 -8.74 -32.47 -38.05
C MET A 1 -9.46 -32.53 -36.71
N ALA A 2 -9.21 -31.56 -35.84
CA ALA A 2 -9.78 -31.52 -34.49
C ALA A 2 -10.71 -30.31 -34.38
N PHE A 3 -11.96 -30.60 -34.04
CA PHE A 3 -13.06 -29.66 -33.90
C PHE A 3 -12.83 -28.73 -32.70
N VAL A 4 -12.89 -27.42 -32.92
CA VAL A 4 -12.88 -26.40 -31.87
C VAL A 4 -14.33 -26.05 -31.53
N PRO A 5 -14.77 -26.13 -30.25
CA PRO A 5 -16.13 -25.77 -29.89
C PRO A 5 -16.35 -24.25 -29.90
N ALA A 6 -17.39 -23.84 -30.62
CA ALA A 6 -17.86 -22.46 -30.83
C ALA A 6 -18.52 -21.85 -29.57
N LYS A 7 -17.72 -21.58 -28.53
CA LYS A 7 -18.15 -20.77 -27.36
C LYS A 7 -17.26 -19.55 -27.10
N ALA A 8 -16.37 -19.22 -28.02
CA ALA A 8 -15.40 -18.13 -27.89
C ALA A 8 -15.82 -16.81 -28.58
N LEU A 9 -17.11 -16.62 -28.91
CA LEU A 9 -17.54 -15.45 -29.68
C LEU A 9 -18.81 -14.81 -29.13
N LEU A 10 -18.87 -14.53 -27.82
CA LEU A 10 -19.99 -13.76 -27.26
C LEU A 10 -19.65 -12.96 -25.99
N LEU A 11 -18.39 -12.57 -25.82
CA LEU A 11 -17.91 -11.78 -24.69
C LEU A 11 -17.12 -10.54 -25.14
N VAL A 12 -17.43 -10.01 -26.33
CA VAL A 12 -16.83 -8.79 -26.91
C VAL A 12 -17.86 -7.64 -27.05
N LEU A 13 -19.08 -7.79 -26.53
CA LEU A 13 -20.18 -6.83 -26.70
C LEU A 13 -20.90 -6.44 -25.39
N LEU A 14 -20.14 -6.14 -24.33
CA LEU A 14 -20.70 -5.52 -23.10
C LEU A 14 -19.83 -4.35 -22.64
N LEU A 15 -19.54 -3.41 -23.55
CA LEU A 15 -18.77 -2.20 -23.27
C LEU A 15 -19.51 -0.91 -23.65
N HIS A 16 -20.85 -0.92 -23.65
CA HIS A 16 -21.64 0.27 -23.98
C HIS A 16 -22.98 0.22 -23.24
N CYS A 17 -23.02 0.85 -22.05
CA CYS A 17 -24.21 1.46 -21.44
C CYS A 17 -23.84 2.00 -20.05
N PHE A 18 -23.54 3.29 -19.94
CA PHE A 18 -23.76 4.03 -18.68
C PHE A 18 -24.46 5.36 -19.01
N PRO A 19 -25.68 5.57 -18.49
CA PRO A 19 -26.44 6.80 -18.70
C PRO A 19 -25.90 7.95 -17.85
N VAL A 20 -25.80 9.12 -18.48
CA VAL A 20 -25.64 10.43 -17.84
C VAL A 20 -26.98 10.83 -17.22
N LEU A 21 -27.01 11.11 -15.91
CA LEU A 21 -28.12 11.80 -15.23
C LEU A 21 -27.49 12.74 -14.17
N SER A 22 -27.38 14.02 -14.48
CA SER A 22 -28.27 15.10 -14.04
C SER A 22 -27.94 15.63 -12.64
N HIS A 23 -27.55 16.91 -12.56
CA HIS A 23 -27.87 17.81 -11.46
C HIS A 23 -28.24 19.16 -12.08
N GLY A 24 -29.52 19.54 -11.97
CA GLY A 24 -30.02 20.90 -12.17
C GLY A 24 -29.43 21.84 -11.09
N ALA A 25 -29.16 23.09 -11.47
CA ALA A 25 -29.91 24.30 -11.07
C ALA A 25 -29.88 24.51 -9.55
N ASP A 26 -29.31 25.60 -9.01
CA ASP A 26 -29.82 26.95 -9.21
C ASP A 26 -28.75 28.06 -9.15
N SER A 27 -29.10 29.13 -9.86
CA SER A 27 -28.41 30.41 -10.01
C SER A 27 -28.90 31.40 -8.96
N VAL A 28 -28.02 32.15 -8.27
CA VAL A 28 -28.30 33.55 -7.88
C VAL A 28 -26.99 34.37 -7.73
N SER A 29 -26.84 35.32 -8.65
CA SER A 29 -26.36 36.71 -8.54
C SER A 29 -25.45 37.14 -7.36
N MET A 30 -24.28 37.67 -7.73
CA MET A 30 -23.42 38.53 -6.89
C MET A 30 -23.78 40.00 -7.13
N ALA A 31 -24.07 40.76 -6.08
CA ALA A 31 -24.08 42.22 -6.12
C ALA A 31 -23.68 42.83 -4.77
N GLU A 32 -22.59 43.60 -4.84
CA GLU A 32 -22.26 44.87 -4.17
C GLU A 32 -22.59 45.12 -2.68
N SER A 33 -21.55 45.55 -1.96
CA SER A 33 -21.58 46.09 -0.60
C SER A 33 -21.69 47.62 -0.62
N PRO A 34 -22.39 48.25 0.33
CA PRO A 34 -21.84 49.47 0.93
C PRO A 34 -22.01 49.58 2.45
N HIS A 35 -21.05 50.32 3.01
CA HIS A 35 -20.86 50.74 4.39
C HIS A 35 -22.08 51.43 5.05
N HIS A 36 -22.24 51.30 6.38
CA HIS A 36 -22.07 52.39 7.36
C HIS A 36 -22.77 52.19 8.73
N ASN A 37 -22.04 52.64 9.77
CA ASN A 37 -22.46 53.27 11.03
C ASN A 37 -22.96 52.44 12.24
N ALA A 38 -22.26 52.66 13.36
CA ALA A 38 -22.65 52.35 14.73
C ALA A 38 -23.12 53.63 15.46
N PRO A 39 -24.00 53.50 16.47
CA PRO A 39 -23.99 54.44 17.61
C PRO A 39 -24.09 53.77 19.00
N SER A 40 -23.87 54.60 20.02
CA SER A 40 -23.35 54.38 21.38
C SER A 40 -24.41 54.55 22.51
N TYR A 41 -24.37 53.66 23.54
CA TYR A 41 -24.75 53.64 25.01
C TYR A 41 -25.89 54.55 25.62
N PRO A 42 -26.47 54.37 26.87
CA PRO A 42 -25.86 53.90 28.15
C PRO A 42 -26.86 53.21 29.20
N PRO A 43 -26.69 53.16 30.57
CA PRO A 43 -26.87 51.91 31.38
C PRO A 43 -27.69 51.99 32.73
N VAL A 44 -27.75 50.85 33.49
CA VAL A 44 -28.11 50.61 34.94
C VAL A 44 -29.61 50.77 35.35
N GLU A 45 -30.27 50.11 36.34
CA GLU A 45 -29.97 49.31 37.55
C GLU A 45 -31.23 48.51 38.03
N ALA A 46 -31.08 47.54 38.94
CA ALA A 46 -32.13 46.61 39.43
C ALA A 46 -32.75 46.97 40.80
N PRO A 47 -33.97 46.48 41.14
CA PRO A 47 -34.27 46.16 42.55
C PRO A 47 -35.20 44.94 42.86
N LYS A 48 -34.66 44.04 43.72
CA LYS A 48 -35.18 43.32 44.93
C LYS A 48 -36.56 42.59 45.00
N GLN A 49 -36.52 41.36 45.52
CA GLN A 49 -37.63 40.44 45.88
C GLN A 49 -38.35 40.72 47.22
N PRO A 50 -39.55 40.12 47.43
CA PRO A 50 -39.88 39.52 48.74
C PRO A 50 -40.57 38.11 48.73
N LYS A 51 -39.99 37.24 49.56
CA LYS A 51 -40.41 36.08 50.42
C LYS A 51 -41.80 35.38 50.38
N SER A 52 -41.72 34.03 50.21
CA SER A 52 -42.24 32.86 50.99
C SER A 52 -43.74 32.49 51.15
N SER A 53 -44.07 31.22 50.85
CA SER A 53 -45.12 30.38 51.50
C SER A 53 -44.78 28.86 51.41
N PRO A 54 -45.35 27.97 52.27
CA PRO A 54 -44.75 26.70 52.77
C PRO A 54 -45.04 25.39 51.96
N PRO A 55 -44.48 24.21 52.36
CA PRO A 55 -44.22 23.06 51.49
C PRO A 55 -45.33 22.01 51.44
N ALA A 56 -45.41 21.27 50.33
CA ALA A 56 -46.24 20.06 50.17
C ALA A 56 -45.35 18.85 49.79
N PRO A 57 -45.79 17.61 50.09
CA PRO A 57 -44.94 16.53 50.60
C PRO A 57 -44.21 15.68 49.55
N SER A 58 -43.14 15.06 50.03
CA SER A 58 -42.12 14.25 49.34
C SER A 58 -42.67 13.10 48.49
N GLN A 59 -42.27 13.05 47.21
CA GLN A 59 -42.32 11.83 46.39
C GLN A 59 -41.03 11.01 46.58
N PRO A 60 -41.09 9.67 46.58
CA PRO A 60 -39.91 8.82 46.75
C PRO A 60 -38.94 8.94 45.57
N PRO A 61 -37.63 8.69 45.76
CA PRO A 61 -36.62 8.94 44.72
C PRO A 61 -36.82 8.02 43.52
N VAL A 62 -36.98 8.60 42.33
CA VAL A 62 -36.92 7.88 41.06
C VAL A 62 -35.51 7.32 40.90
N GLN A 63 -35.38 6.00 40.76
CA GLN A 63 -34.09 5.36 40.49
C GLN A 63 -33.53 5.88 39.15
N PRO A 64 -32.22 6.24 39.08
CA PRO A 64 -31.63 6.69 37.83
C PRO A 64 -31.62 5.55 36.80
N PRO A 65 -31.79 5.84 35.51
CA PRO A 65 -31.82 4.82 34.46
C PRO A 65 -30.46 4.11 34.40
N THR A 66 -30.52 2.78 34.42
CA THR A 66 -29.36 1.89 34.27
C THR A 66 -28.57 2.26 33.01
N GLN A 67 -27.35 2.77 33.16
CA GLN A 67 -26.47 3.07 32.05
C GLN A 67 -26.15 1.79 31.27
N SER A 68 -26.68 1.68 30.05
CA SER A 68 -26.24 0.70 29.06
C SER A 68 -24.75 0.90 28.82
N ARG A 69 -23.91 -0.11 29.10
CA ARG A 69 -22.49 -0.06 28.70
C ARG A 69 -22.42 0.06 27.18
N VAL A 70 -22.06 1.24 26.68
CA VAL A 70 -21.62 1.41 25.30
C VAL A 70 -20.37 0.57 25.14
N TYR A 71 -20.46 -0.53 24.41
CA TYR A 71 -19.30 -1.31 24.00
C TYR A 71 -18.52 -0.46 23.00
N THR A 72 -17.49 0.23 23.47
CA THR A 72 -16.53 0.89 22.58
C THR A 72 -15.71 -0.20 21.89
N PRO A 73 -15.60 -0.20 20.54
CA PRO A 73 -14.71 -1.11 19.84
C PRO A 73 -13.29 -0.89 20.36
N SER A 74 -12.64 -1.96 20.81
CA SER A 74 -11.23 -1.88 21.22
C SER A 74 -10.40 -1.31 20.06
N PRO A 75 -9.49 -0.36 20.31
CA PRO A 75 -8.63 0.19 19.28
C PRO A 75 -7.91 -0.93 18.51
N ALA A 76 -7.92 -0.85 17.18
CA ALA A 76 -7.17 -1.77 16.35
C ALA A 76 -5.67 -1.73 16.76
N PRO A 77 -4.97 -2.87 16.85
CA PRO A 77 -3.55 -2.89 17.18
C PRO A 77 -2.76 -2.01 16.21
N LEU A 78 -1.95 -1.10 16.75
CA LEU A 78 -1.09 -0.24 15.94
C LEU A 78 -0.09 -1.09 15.14
N PRO A 79 0.23 -0.72 13.89
CA PRO A 79 1.25 -1.42 13.10
C PRO A 79 2.58 -1.45 13.86
N GLN A 80 3.14 -2.64 14.08
CA GLN A 80 4.43 -2.76 14.75
C GLN A 80 5.59 -2.47 13.80
N ARG A 81 6.61 -1.82 14.33
CA ARG A 81 7.85 -1.52 13.60
C ARG A 81 8.74 -2.75 13.58
N SER A 82 9.20 -3.14 12.40
CA SER A 82 10.10 -4.28 12.20
C SER A 82 11.15 -4.00 11.13
N PHE A 83 12.21 -4.81 11.09
CA PHE A 83 13.20 -4.74 10.02
C PHE A 83 12.60 -5.18 8.67
N VAL A 84 13.28 -4.83 7.58
CA VAL A 84 12.89 -5.25 6.23
C VAL A 84 13.72 -6.44 5.81
N ALA A 85 13.08 -7.51 5.34
CA ALA A 85 13.73 -8.56 4.56
C ALA A 85 13.08 -8.60 3.17
N VAL A 86 13.88 -8.84 2.14
CA VAL A 86 13.42 -8.86 0.76
C VAL A 86 13.80 -10.17 0.10
N GLN A 87 12.85 -10.76 -0.62
CA GLN A 87 13.07 -11.96 -1.41
C GLN A 87 12.53 -11.82 -2.83
N GLY A 88 13.09 -12.61 -3.73
CA GLY A 88 12.65 -12.69 -5.12
C GLY A 88 13.43 -13.74 -5.90
N VAL A 89 13.14 -13.85 -7.20
CA VAL A 89 13.80 -14.78 -8.10
C VAL A 89 14.26 -14.04 -9.35
N VAL A 90 15.43 -14.39 -9.86
CA VAL A 90 15.99 -13.89 -11.12
C VAL A 90 16.12 -15.04 -12.11
N TYR A 91 15.66 -14.79 -13.34
CA TYR A 91 15.73 -15.73 -14.44
C TYR A 91 16.65 -15.23 -15.55
N CYS A 92 17.10 -16.17 -16.36
CA CYS A 92 17.58 -15.91 -17.71
C CYS A 92 16.46 -16.28 -18.69
N LYS A 93 16.02 -15.31 -19.51
CA LYS A 93 15.00 -15.57 -20.53
C LYS A 93 15.55 -16.47 -21.63
N SER A 94 14.67 -17.32 -22.15
CA SER A 94 14.95 -18.07 -23.38
C SER A 94 15.10 -17.12 -24.56
N CYS A 95 15.99 -17.51 -25.47
CA CYS A 95 16.26 -16.81 -26.71
C CYS A 95 15.03 -16.66 -27.61
N LYS A 96 14.13 -17.65 -27.59
CA LYS A 96 12.86 -17.66 -28.33
C LYS A 96 11.93 -16.50 -27.97
N TYR A 97 12.03 -15.99 -26.74
CA TYR A 97 11.17 -14.94 -26.20
C TYR A 97 11.94 -13.65 -25.89
N SER A 98 13.07 -13.43 -26.55
CA SER A 98 13.83 -12.19 -26.45
C SER A 98 12.96 -10.99 -26.85
N GLY A 99 12.98 -9.92 -26.05
CA GLY A 99 12.17 -8.72 -26.27
C GLY A 99 10.71 -8.81 -25.83
N VAL A 100 10.22 -9.99 -25.43
CA VAL A 100 8.85 -10.20 -24.94
C VAL A 100 8.84 -10.33 -23.42
N ASP A 101 7.94 -9.64 -22.73
CA ASP A 101 7.82 -9.70 -21.26
C ASP A 101 7.19 -11.02 -20.78
N THR A 102 7.94 -12.12 -20.94
CA THR A 102 7.53 -13.47 -20.53
C THR A 102 8.69 -14.25 -19.92
N LEU A 103 8.35 -15.22 -19.07
CA LEU A 103 9.26 -16.17 -18.44
C LEU A 103 9.09 -17.59 -18.99
N LEU A 104 8.40 -17.75 -20.12
CA LEU A 104 8.30 -19.04 -20.80
C LEU A 104 9.70 -19.54 -21.18
N GLU A 105 9.97 -20.81 -20.85
CA GLU A 105 11.27 -21.47 -21.07
C GLU A 105 12.46 -20.75 -20.40
N ALA A 106 12.21 -19.84 -19.45
CA ALA A 106 13.25 -19.16 -18.73
C ALA A 106 13.89 -20.08 -17.67
N THR A 107 15.21 -20.00 -17.51
CA THR A 107 15.95 -20.81 -16.53
C THR A 107 16.32 -19.94 -15.32
N PRO A 108 16.25 -20.45 -14.09
CA PRO A 108 16.72 -19.70 -12.93
C PRO A 108 18.19 -19.33 -13.07
N LEU A 109 18.53 -18.07 -12.78
CA LEU A 109 19.87 -17.55 -12.99
C LEU A 109 20.65 -17.53 -11.67
N VAL A 110 21.61 -18.43 -11.54
CA VAL A 110 22.48 -18.56 -10.36
C VAL A 110 23.53 -17.46 -10.34
N GLY A 111 23.79 -16.87 -9.17
CA GLY A 111 24.85 -15.89 -8.96
C GLY A 111 24.62 -14.49 -9.54
N ALA A 112 23.40 -14.19 -10.02
CA ALA A 112 23.01 -12.84 -10.43
C ALA A 112 23.01 -11.91 -9.21
N SER A 113 23.57 -10.70 -9.37
CA SER A 113 23.51 -9.66 -8.34
C SER A 113 22.25 -8.81 -8.51
N VAL A 114 21.55 -8.59 -7.40
CA VAL A 114 20.45 -7.65 -7.27
C VAL A 114 20.78 -6.60 -6.23
N LYS A 115 20.28 -5.37 -6.45
CA LYS A 115 20.55 -4.21 -5.60
C LYS A 115 19.26 -3.70 -4.98
N LEU A 116 19.20 -3.71 -3.65
CA LEU A 116 18.21 -2.97 -2.87
C LEU A 116 18.74 -1.56 -2.60
N GLN A 117 18.00 -0.56 -3.04
CA GLN A 117 18.29 0.84 -2.77
C GLN A 117 17.12 1.49 -2.06
N CYS A 118 17.38 2.16 -0.93
CA CYS A 118 16.39 2.87 -0.14
C CYS A 118 16.73 4.37 -0.05
N ASN A 119 15.81 5.20 -0.54
CA ASN A 119 15.97 6.66 -0.56
C ASN A 119 15.23 7.28 0.64
N ASN A 120 15.63 6.95 1.86
CA ASN A 120 14.99 7.46 3.09
C ASN A 120 15.75 8.64 3.73
N THR A 121 17.06 8.69 3.56
CA THR A 121 17.94 9.73 4.10
C THR A 121 18.61 10.51 2.96
N LYS A 122 19.41 11.54 3.30
CA LYS A 122 20.15 12.36 2.32
C LYS A 122 21.00 11.52 1.35
N ASN A 123 21.52 10.39 1.82
CA ASN A 123 22.30 9.46 1.01
C ASN A 123 21.52 8.15 0.83
N PRO A 124 21.40 7.62 -0.40
CA PRO A 124 20.73 6.36 -0.63
C PRO A 124 21.46 5.22 0.08
N LEU A 125 20.72 4.40 0.82
CA LEU A 125 21.26 3.20 1.44
C LEU A 125 21.16 2.05 0.44
N VAL A 126 22.26 1.32 0.25
CA VAL A 126 22.36 0.28 -0.77
C VAL A 126 22.80 -1.03 -0.13
N GLN A 127 22.15 -2.13 -0.51
CA GLN A 127 22.53 -3.49 -0.17
C GLN A 127 22.46 -4.36 -1.42
N GLU A 128 23.45 -5.21 -1.64
CA GLU A 128 23.44 -6.19 -2.73
C GLU A 128 23.31 -7.61 -2.21
N ALA A 129 22.76 -8.48 -3.05
CA ALA A 129 22.64 -9.91 -2.81
C ALA A 129 22.82 -10.69 -4.11
N LYS A 130 23.35 -11.90 -3.99
CA LYS A 130 23.47 -12.84 -5.10
C LYS A 130 22.39 -13.90 -5.02
N THR A 131 21.92 -14.35 -6.17
CA THR A 131 20.98 -15.46 -6.27
C THR A 131 21.65 -16.81 -6.02
N ASP A 132 20.88 -17.73 -5.45
CA ASP A 132 21.26 -19.12 -5.21
C ASP A 132 21.06 -20.01 -6.45
N LYS A 133 21.21 -21.33 -6.27
CA LYS A 133 21.05 -22.34 -7.32
C LYS A 133 19.67 -22.36 -7.99
N ASN A 134 18.64 -21.83 -7.33
CA ASN A 134 17.28 -21.74 -7.84
C ASN A 134 16.99 -20.34 -8.40
N GLY A 135 18.01 -19.51 -8.61
CA GLY A 135 17.84 -18.11 -8.99
C GLY A 135 17.20 -17.25 -7.89
N TYR A 136 17.01 -17.80 -6.68
CA TYR A 136 16.35 -17.13 -5.57
C TYR A 136 17.34 -16.27 -4.79
N PHE A 137 16.91 -15.09 -4.35
CA PHE A 137 17.69 -14.27 -3.44
C PHE A 137 16.86 -13.92 -2.21
N PHE A 138 17.56 -13.80 -1.09
CA PHE A 138 17.05 -13.28 0.17
C PHE A 138 18.08 -12.32 0.74
N MET A 139 17.66 -11.14 1.19
CA MET A 139 18.54 -10.18 1.85
C MET A 139 17.83 -9.39 2.92
N MET A 140 18.57 -9.09 3.98
CA MET A 140 18.15 -8.12 4.97
C MET A 140 18.38 -6.71 4.43
N GLY A 141 17.38 -5.84 4.61
CA GLY A 141 17.53 -4.43 4.30
C GLY A 141 18.51 -3.72 5.27
N PRO A 142 18.92 -2.49 4.94
CA PRO A 142 19.73 -1.68 5.83
C PRO A 142 19.09 -1.54 7.22
N LYS A 143 19.88 -1.69 8.29
CA LYS A 143 19.38 -1.66 9.69
C LYS A 143 18.66 -0.35 10.07
N SER A 144 18.93 0.73 9.37
CA SER A 144 18.29 2.04 9.56
C SER A 144 16.92 2.16 8.86
N ILE A 145 16.53 1.17 8.05
CA ILE A 145 15.23 1.13 7.38
C ILE A 145 14.33 0.12 8.09
N THR A 146 13.13 0.59 8.42
CA THR A 146 12.06 -0.24 9.00
C THR A 146 10.95 -0.45 7.98
N ASN A 147 10.02 -1.36 8.26
CA ASN A 147 8.84 -1.62 7.42
C ASN A 147 8.06 -0.35 7.04
N PHE A 148 8.07 0.71 7.84
CA PHE A 148 7.42 1.98 7.49
C PHE A 148 8.15 2.74 6.37
N GLY A 149 9.46 2.56 6.25
CA GLY A 149 10.29 3.18 5.20
C GLY A 149 10.42 2.33 3.93
N SER A 150 9.85 1.12 3.90
CA SER A 150 10.01 0.17 2.79
C SER A 150 9.48 0.69 1.45
N HIS A 151 8.46 1.57 1.48
CA HIS A 151 7.90 2.19 0.28
C HIS A 151 8.89 3.10 -0.48
N LYS A 152 9.95 3.55 0.20
CA LYS A 152 11.07 4.33 -0.40
C LYS A 152 12.19 3.43 -0.92
N CYS A 153 12.05 2.13 -0.79
CA CYS A 153 13.00 1.16 -1.30
C CYS A 153 12.59 0.63 -2.67
N ARG A 154 13.60 0.28 -3.45
CA ARG A 154 13.48 -0.28 -4.80
C ARG A 154 14.50 -1.41 -4.93
N VAL A 155 14.12 -2.50 -5.61
CA VAL A 155 15.08 -3.54 -6.01
C VAL A 155 15.28 -3.51 -7.50
N THR A 156 16.53 -3.46 -7.94
CA THR A 156 16.94 -3.48 -9.35
C THR A 156 17.89 -4.64 -9.63
N LEU A 157 17.88 -5.14 -10.85
CA LEU A 157 18.94 -5.98 -11.39
C LEU A 157 20.27 -5.20 -11.41
N ALA A 158 21.37 -5.84 -11.01
CA ALA A 158 22.70 -5.24 -11.07
C ALA A 158 23.54 -5.95 -12.14
N THR A 159 23.97 -7.19 -11.91
CA THR A 159 24.86 -7.92 -12.81
C THR A 159 24.44 -9.39 -12.96
N SER A 160 24.81 -9.98 -14.08
CA SER A 160 24.67 -11.41 -14.33
C SER A 160 26.06 -12.05 -14.45
N PRO A 161 26.28 -13.25 -13.88
CA PRO A 161 27.53 -13.97 -14.05
C PRO A 161 27.63 -14.69 -15.41
N MET A 162 26.51 -14.84 -16.14
CA MET A 162 26.50 -15.53 -17.43
C MET A 162 26.75 -14.55 -18.58
N ALA A 163 27.84 -14.75 -19.31
CA ALA A 163 28.17 -13.92 -20.47
C ALA A 163 27.10 -13.97 -21.57
N THR A 164 26.41 -15.11 -21.70
CA THR A 164 25.31 -15.34 -22.64
C THR A 164 23.99 -14.73 -22.20
N CYS A 165 23.85 -14.30 -20.94
CA CYS A 165 22.59 -13.79 -20.38
C CYS A 165 22.81 -12.62 -19.44
N LYS A 166 23.22 -11.47 -19.98
CA LYS A 166 23.65 -10.30 -19.18
C LYS A 166 22.89 -9.02 -19.47
N LYS A 167 21.96 -9.01 -20.42
CA LYS A 167 21.20 -7.80 -20.75
C LYS A 167 20.07 -7.64 -19.73
N PRO A 168 20.11 -6.69 -18.79
CA PRO A 168 19.02 -6.53 -17.83
C PRO A 168 17.72 -6.14 -18.56
N THR A 169 16.58 -6.62 -18.07
CA THR A 169 15.26 -6.28 -18.61
C THR A 169 14.42 -5.55 -17.58
N ASN A 170 13.40 -4.83 -18.05
CA ASN A 170 12.46 -4.15 -17.17
C ASN A 170 11.25 -5.01 -16.77
N LEU A 171 11.32 -6.32 -16.95
CA LEU A 171 10.27 -7.24 -16.50
C LEU A 171 10.03 -7.04 -14.99
N HIS A 172 8.78 -6.79 -14.60
CA HIS A 172 8.37 -6.44 -13.24
C HIS A 172 9.19 -5.31 -12.61
N ALA A 173 9.55 -4.31 -13.41
CA ALA A 173 10.40 -3.18 -13.02
C ALA A 173 11.82 -3.58 -12.57
N GLY A 174 12.37 -4.68 -13.10
CA GLY A 174 13.74 -5.12 -12.78
C GLY A 174 14.83 -4.09 -13.11
N LEU A 175 14.60 -3.19 -14.08
CA LEU A 175 15.52 -2.09 -14.43
C LEU A 175 15.18 -0.78 -13.70
N GLN A 176 13.91 -0.37 -13.73
CA GLN A 176 13.46 0.89 -13.13
C GLN A 176 13.42 0.85 -11.60
N GLY A 177 13.35 -0.35 -11.02
CA GLY A 177 13.25 -0.59 -9.59
C GLY A 177 11.86 -1.07 -9.19
N ALA A 178 11.79 -2.31 -8.69
CA ALA A 178 10.56 -2.89 -8.20
C ALA A 178 10.22 -2.40 -6.79
N ILE A 179 8.93 -2.17 -6.54
CA ILE A 179 8.41 -1.81 -5.23
C ILE A 179 8.35 -3.07 -4.36
N LEU A 180 8.71 -2.93 -3.09
CA LEU A 180 8.62 -4.01 -2.10
C LEU A 180 7.15 -4.28 -1.76
N MET A 181 6.67 -5.49 -2.06
CA MET A 181 5.30 -5.91 -1.74
C MET A 181 5.31 -6.70 -0.43
N PRO A 182 4.58 -6.28 0.62
CA PRO A 182 4.54 -7.03 1.88
C PRO A 182 3.98 -8.44 1.66
N GLN A 183 4.69 -9.47 2.11
CA GLN A 183 4.11 -10.81 2.17
C GLN A 183 3.04 -10.83 3.26
N LYS A 184 1.85 -11.35 2.94
CA LYS A 184 0.80 -11.60 3.94
C LYS A 184 1.36 -12.57 4.97
N GLN A 185 1.61 -12.08 6.18
CA GLN A 185 1.91 -12.94 7.31
C GLN A 185 0.59 -13.54 7.81
N PRO A 186 0.58 -14.81 8.25
CA PRO A 186 -0.57 -15.36 8.94
C PRO A 186 -0.93 -14.48 10.15
N PRO A 187 -2.21 -14.39 10.52
CA PRO A 187 -2.65 -13.55 11.64
C PRO A 187 -1.82 -13.81 12.89
N VAL A 188 -1.35 -12.75 13.52
CA VAL A 188 -0.51 -12.76 14.74
C VAL A 188 -1.13 -13.57 15.90
N THR A 189 -2.45 -13.80 15.85
CA THR A 189 -3.22 -14.57 16.82
C THR A 189 -2.97 -16.07 16.79
N SER A 190 -2.40 -16.62 15.70
CA SER A 190 -2.21 -18.07 15.54
C SER A 190 -0.77 -18.56 15.80
N LEU A 191 0.16 -17.66 16.15
CA LEU A 191 1.56 -17.99 16.41
C LEU A 191 2.01 -17.41 17.75
N PRO A 192 2.71 -18.18 18.60
CA PRO A 192 3.39 -17.64 19.76
C PRO A 192 4.29 -16.48 19.34
N LYS A 193 4.27 -15.37 20.08
CA LYS A 193 5.05 -14.14 19.81
C LYS A 193 6.55 -14.41 19.57
N GLN A 194 7.06 -15.53 20.10
CA GLN A 194 8.43 -16.02 19.98
C GLN A 194 8.79 -16.64 18.62
N GLN A 195 7.82 -16.98 17.77
CA GLN A 195 8.04 -17.58 16.44
C GLN A 195 7.97 -16.57 15.28
N LEU A 196 7.64 -15.30 15.55
CA LEU A 196 7.60 -14.30 14.50
C LEU A 196 9.02 -13.83 14.18
N PRO A 197 9.42 -13.83 12.89
CA PRO A 197 10.71 -13.29 12.50
C PRO A 197 10.79 -11.80 12.91
N PRO A 198 11.97 -11.30 13.32
CA PRO A 198 12.15 -9.90 13.72
C PRO A 198 12.07 -8.91 12.54
N TYR A 199 11.58 -9.36 11.39
CA TYR A 199 11.48 -8.63 10.14
C TYR A 199 10.13 -8.88 9.46
N GLN A 200 9.64 -7.86 8.76
CA GLN A 200 8.60 -8.01 7.76
C GLN A 200 9.24 -8.49 6.46
N LEU A 201 8.72 -9.58 5.91
CA LEU A 201 9.14 -10.10 4.62
C LEU A 201 8.41 -9.37 3.48
N PHE A 202 9.17 -8.95 2.49
CA PHE A 202 8.68 -8.33 1.26
C PHE A 202 9.12 -9.15 0.05
N THR A 203 8.23 -9.29 -0.91
CA THR A 203 8.48 -9.94 -2.19
C THR A 203 8.65 -8.90 -3.30
N VAL A 204 9.53 -9.19 -4.23
CA VAL A 204 9.72 -8.42 -5.47
C VAL A 204 9.90 -9.37 -6.65
N GLY A 205 9.73 -8.86 -7.87
CA GLY A 205 9.94 -9.67 -9.07
C GLY A 205 8.89 -10.78 -9.20
N PRO A 206 9.09 -11.75 -10.11
CA PRO A 206 10.38 -12.22 -10.63
C PRO A 206 11.07 -11.26 -11.62
N PHE A 207 12.40 -11.22 -11.62
CA PHE A 207 13.17 -10.43 -12.59
C PHE A 207 13.80 -11.31 -13.65
N ALA A 208 14.28 -10.70 -14.74
CA ALA A 208 15.02 -11.44 -15.74
C ALA A 208 16.11 -10.65 -16.45
N PHE A 209 17.18 -11.35 -16.80
CA PHE A 209 18.10 -10.94 -17.85
C PHE A 209 17.68 -11.55 -19.18
N GLU A 210 17.97 -10.84 -20.26
CA GLU A 210 17.90 -11.28 -21.64
C GLU A 210 19.25 -11.84 -22.11
N PRO A 211 19.20 -12.76 -23.09
CA PRO A 211 20.39 -13.21 -23.80
C PRO A 211 21.18 -12.06 -24.42
N SER A 212 22.52 -12.15 -24.35
CA SER A 212 23.44 -11.08 -24.73
C SER A 212 23.82 -11.07 -26.22
N THR A 213 23.76 -12.23 -26.88
CA THR A 213 24.18 -12.43 -28.27
C THR A 213 23.00 -12.88 -29.11
N LYS A 214 23.06 -12.63 -30.42
CA LYS A 214 22.08 -13.12 -31.40
C LYS A 214 21.73 -14.56 -31.07
N CYS A 215 20.48 -14.75 -30.69
CA CYS A 215 19.94 -16.07 -30.45
C CYS A 215 20.14 -16.90 -31.72
N PRO A 216 20.68 -18.12 -31.62
CA PRO A 216 20.71 -19.01 -32.77
C PRO A 216 19.26 -19.20 -33.22
N HIS A 217 18.99 -18.76 -34.45
CA HIS A 217 17.70 -18.91 -35.12
C HIS A 217 17.50 -20.34 -35.58
#